data_AF-A0A1I4KTK2-F1
#
_entry.id   AF-A0A1I4KTK2-F1
#
_cell.length_a   1.000
_cell.length_b   1.000
_cell.length_c   1.000
_cell.angle_alpha   90.00
_cell.angle_beta   90.00
_cell.angle_gamma   90.00
#
_symmetry.space_group_name_H-M   'P 1'
#
loop_
_entity.id
_entity.type
_entity.pdbx_description
1 polymer ?
#
loop_
_entity_poly.entity_id
_entity_poly.type
_entity_poly.pdbx_seq_one_letter_code
_entity_poly.pdbx_strand_id
1 'polypeptide(L)'
;MTNHNALREFDEAQQDASAAARRRIEQAEEYRAHYRSRITAVQEGYYELAARQGLEYDPGFRGALQRVSDDMEENLRGADQVIAGLEDDLGAMTTQHAEEREHFLQQGKADSW
;
A
#
# COMPACT_ATOMS: atom_id res chain seq x y z
N MET A 1 -19.84 -36.39 3.51
CA MET A 1 -20.24 -35.19 2.71
C MET A 1 -19.92 -33.85 3.39
N THR A 2 -19.55 -33.83 4.67
CA THR A 2 -19.29 -32.60 5.46
C THR A 2 -17.95 -31.93 5.16
N ASN A 3 -16.94 -32.70 4.75
CA ASN A 3 -15.55 -32.22 4.62
C ASN A 3 -15.32 -31.29 3.41
N HIS A 4 -16.04 -31.51 2.31
CA HIS A 4 -15.92 -30.70 1.09
C HIS A 4 -16.56 -29.30 1.23
N ASN A 5 -17.67 -29.19 1.97
CA ASN A 5 -18.31 -27.89 2.20
C ASN A 5 -17.49 -27.03 3.16
N ALA A 6 -16.92 -27.62 4.22
CA ALA A 6 -16.06 -26.91 5.15
C ALA A 6 -14.77 -26.40 4.49
N LEU A 7 -14.15 -27.20 3.61
CA LEU A 7 -12.98 -26.75 2.84
C LEU A 7 -13.33 -25.61 1.88
N ARG A 8 -14.50 -25.67 1.23
CA ARG A 8 -14.95 -24.62 0.32
C ARG A 8 -15.21 -23.31 1.06
N GLU A 9 -15.88 -23.36 2.21
CA GLU A 9 -16.14 -22.18 3.05
C GLU A 9 -14.83 -21.57 3.58
N PHE A 10 -13.85 -22.40 3.92
CA PHE A 10 -12.51 -21.97 4.30
C PHE A 10 -11.76 -21.28 3.15
N ASP A 11 -11.73 -21.90 1.97
CA ASP A 11 -11.09 -21.33 0.77
C ASP A 11 -11.78 -20.00 0.36
N GLU A 12 -13.10 -19.89 0.48
CA GLU A 12 -13.87 -18.67 0.20
C GLU A 12 -13.51 -17.55 1.18
N ALA A 13 -13.47 -17.82 2.49
CA ALA A 13 -13.10 -16.82 3.49
C ALA A 13 -11.65 -16.29 3.29
N GLN A 14 -10.72 -17.18 2.91
CA GLN A 14 -9.34 -16.81 2.62
C GLN A 14 -9.22 -15.94 1.36
N GLN A 15 -10.00 -16.25 0.32
CA GLN A 15 -10.06 -15.44 -0.90
C GLN A 15 -10.62 -14.05 -0.62
N ASP A 16 -11.66 -13.94 0.19
CA ASP A 16 -12.25 -12.67 0.58
C ASP A 16 -11.27 -11.80 1.37
N ALA A 17 -10.55 -12.40 2.33
CA ALA A 17 -9.51 -11.72 3.10
C ALA A 17 -8.38 -11.19 2.19
N SER A 18 -7.92 -12.03 1.25
CA SER A 18 -6.87 -11.67 0.29
C SER A 18 -7.32 -10.56 -0.66
N ALA A 19 -8.57 -10.63 -1.14
CA ALA A 19 -9.15 -9.59 -1.98
C ALA A 19 -9.31 -8.26 -1.22
N ALA A 20 -9.70 -8.32 0.06
CA ALA A 20 -9.79 -7.13 0.90
C ALA A 20 -8.42 -6.49 1.15
N ALA A 21 -7.39 -7.28 1.42
CA ALA A 21 -6.01 -6.81 1.60
C ALA A 21 -5.47 -6.16 0.31
N ARG A 22 -5.66 -6.80 -0.85
CA ARG A 22 -5.27 -6.22 -2.15
C ARG A 22 -5.96 -4.89 -2.43
N ARG A 23 -7.27 -4.78 -2.16
CA ARG A 23 -7.99 -3.50 -2.31
C ARG A 23 -7.43 -2.40 -1.41
N ARG A 24 -6.95 -2.73 -0.21
CA ARG A 24 -6.32 -1.74 0.69
C ARG A 24 -4.98 -1.26 0.13
N ILE A 25 -4.18 -2.16 -0.42
CA ILE A 25 -2.91 -1.82 -1.08
C ILE A 25 -3.18 -0.90 -2.27
N GLU A 26 -4.09 -1.29 -3.16
CA GLU A 26 -4.48 -0.51 -4.34
C GLU A 26 -4.96 0.90 -3.95
N GLN A 27 -5.83 1.01 -2.93
CA GLN A 27 -6.26 2.31 -2.41
C GLN A 27 -5.08 3.14 -1.87
N ALA A 28 -4.14 2.51 -1.13
CA ALA A 28 -2.98 3.21 -0.60
C ALA A 28 -2.07 3.74 -1.73
N GLU A 29 -1.87 2.94 -2.79
CA GLU A 29 -1.13 3.35 -3.99
C GLU A 29 -1.81 4.51 -4.72
N GLU A 30 -3.14 4.46 -4.89
CA GLU A 30 -3.92 5.55 -5.48
C GLU A 30 -3.78 6.84 -4.65
N TYR A 31 -3.93 6.76 -3.33
CA TYR A 31 -3.74 7.91 -2.44
C TYR A 31 -2.33 8.48 -2.55
N ARG A 32 -1.30 7.63 -2.60
CA ARG A 32 0.09 8.06 -2.80
C ARG A 32 0.26 8.77 -4.14
N ALA A 33 -0.25 8.20 -5.22
CA ALA A 33 -0.14 8.79 -6.56
C ALA A 33 -0.85 10.16 -6.61
N HIS A 34 -2.04 10.26 -6.03
CA HIS A 34 -2.78 11.50 -5.92
C HIS A 34 -2.03 12.56 -5.11
N TYR A 35 -1.48 12.16 -3.96
CA TYR A 35 -0.71 13.05 -3.10
C TYR A 35 0.54 13.58 -3.80
N ARG A 36 1.28 12.72 -4.50
CA ARG A 36 2.45 13.10 -5.31
C ARG A 36 2.07 14.11 -6.40
N SER A 37 0.99 13.85 -7.13
CA SER A 37 0.51 14.77 -8.18
C SER A 37 0.16 16.15 -7.61
N ARG A 38 -0.50 16.20 -6.43
CA ARG A 38 -0.82 17.47 -5.76
C ARG A 38 0.42 18.21 -5.30
N ILE A 39 1.42 17.50 -4.78
CA ILE A 39 2.71 18.11 -4.39
C ILE A 39 3.37 18.77 -5.60
N THR A 40 3.49 18.05 -6.71
CA THR A 40 4.10 18.58 -7.93
C THR A 40 3.37 19.83 -8.42
N ALA A 41 2.04 19.80 -8.48
CA ALA A 41 1.24 20.95 -8.88
C ALA A 41 1.44 22.17 -7.95
N VAL A 42 1.54 21.94 -6.64
CA VAL A 42 1.82 22.99 -5.67
C VAL A 42 3.21 23.58 -5.88
N GLN A 43 4.24 22.74 -6.03
CA GLN A 43 5.62 23.18 -6.28
C GLN A 43 5.71 24.03 -7.55
N GLU A 44 5.11 23.58 -8.65
CA GLU A 44 5.05 24.33 -9.91
C GLU A 44 4.37 25.68 -9.73
N GLY A 45 3.23 25.72 -9.04
CA GLY A 45 2.51 26.97 -8.76
C GLY A 45 3.33 27.95 -7.91
N TYR A 46 4.10 27.47 -6.94
CA TYR A 46 5.00 28.30 -6.15
C TYR A 46 6.17 28.84 -6.98
N TYR A 47 6.77 28.02 -7.86
CA TYR A 47 7.81 28.48 -8.78
C TYR A 47 7.30 29.56 -9.72
N GLU A 48 6.12 29.37 -10.32
CA GLU A 48 5.52 30.39 -11.18
C GLU A 48 5.25 31.70 -10.44
N LEU A 49 4.73 31.63 -9.20
CA LEU A 49 4.47 32.81 -8.39
C LEU A 49 5.79 33.55 -8.07
N ALA A 50 6.84 32.82 -7.72
CA ALA A 50 8.14 33.39 -7.42
C ALA A 50 8.78 34.07 -8.63
N ALA A 51 8.69 33.46 -9.81
CA ALA A 51 9.17 34.06 -11.06
C ALA A 51 8.42 35.37 -11.36
N ARG A 52 7.08 35.39 -11.21
CA ARG A 52 6.28 36.60 -11.42
C ARG A 52 6.62 37.73 -10.44
N GLN A 53 7.09 37.41 -9.25
CA GLN A 53 7.47 38.37 -8.21
C GLN A 53 8.98 38.72 -8.22
N GLY A 54 9.78 38.11 -9.12
CA GLY A 54 11.23 38.29 -9.16
C GLY A 54 11.98 37.66 -7.97
N LEU A 55 11.35 36.72 -7.26
CA LEU A 55 11.90 36.02 -6.09
C LEU A 55 12.59 34.69 -6.47
N GLU A 56 12.65 34.35 -7.75
CA GLU A 56 13.19 33.09 -8.25
C GLU A 56 14.68 32.84 -7.88
N TYR A 57 15.43 33.91 -7.61
CA TYR A 57 16.81 33.86 -7.17
C TYR A 57 16.99 34.22 -5.69
N ASP A 58 15.91 34.51 -4.96
CA ASP A 58 15.99 34.82 -3.53
C ASP A 58 16.45 33.56 -2.75
N PRO A 59 17.59 33.62 -2.04
CA PRO A 59 18.11 32.45 -1.33
C PRO A 59 17.18 31.98 -0.20
N GLY A 60 16.45 32.89 0.44
CA GLY A 60 15.51 32.57 1.51
C GLY A 60 14.30 31.80 0.97
N PHE A 61 13.75 32.26 -0.15
CA PHE A 61 12.68 31.59 -0.87
C PHE A 61 13.11 30.19 -1.34
N ARG A 62 14.27 30.07 -1.98
CA ARG A 62 14.82 28.77 -2.41
C ARG A 62 15.01 27.81 -1.25
N GLY A 63 15.58 28.30 -0.14
CA GLY A 63 15.77 27.47 1.06
C GLY A 63 14.46 27.03 1.71
N ALA A 64 13.44 27.88 1.72
CA ALA A 64 12.11 27.51 2.20
C ALA A 64 11.44 26.46 1.29
N LEU A 65 11.50 26.65 -0.03
CA LEU A 65 10.91 25.72 -0.99
C LEU A 65 11.63 24.36 -0.98
N GLN A 66 12.96 24.36 -0.83
CA GLN A 66 13.73 23.12 -0.70
C GLN A 66 13.28 22.34 0.54
N ARG A 67 13.20 22.98 1.72
CA ARG A 67 12.75 22.31 2.95
C ARG A 67 11.36 21.70 2.81
N VAL A 68 10.42 22.44 2.24
CA VAL A 68 9.06 21.93 2.01
C VAL A 68 9.09 20.73 1.05
N SER A 69 9.96 20.76 0.03
CA SER A 69 10.12 19.65 -0.91
C SER A 69 10.74 18.43 -0.22
N ASP A 70 11.74 18.63 0.63
CA ASP A 70 12.38 17.57 1.40
C ASP A 70 11.38 16.89 2.36
N ASP A 71 10.58 17.68 3.09
CA ASP A 71 9.52 17.18 3.98
C ASP A 71 8.47 16.37 3.20
N MET A 72 8.11 16.83 2.00
CA MET A 72 7.18 16.14 1.11
C MET A 72 7.74 14.82 0.59
N GLU A 73 9.02 14.77 0.23
CA GLU A 73 9.69 13.54 -0.16
C GLU A 73 9.78 12.54 0.98
N GLU A 74 10.07 13.01 2.20
CA GLU A 74 10.08 12.15 3.39
C GLU A 74 8.71 11.51 3.63
N ASN A 75 7.64 12.28 3.53
CA ASN A 75 6.27 11.77 3.64
C ASN A 75 5.95 10.72 2.55
N LEU A 76 6.40 10.94 1.31
CA LEU A 76 6.22 9.97 0.22
C LEU A 76 6.99 8.67 0.49
N ARG A 77 8.22 8.75 1.02
CA ARG A 77 9.00 7.57 1.42
C ARG A 77 8.32 6.83 2.59
N GLY A 78 7.74 7.55 3.54
CA GLY A 78 6.95 6.95 4.62
C GLY A 78 5.74 6.19 4.09
N ALA A 79 5.01 6.77 3.13
CA ALA A 79 3.90 6.10 2.46
C ALA A 79 4.34 4.83 1.70
N ASP A 80 5.49 4.89 1.01
CA ASP A 80 6.07 3.72 0.32
C ASP A 80 6.39 2.58 1.30
N GLN A 81 6.94 2.89 2.47
CA GLN A 81 7.24 1.89 3.50
C GLN A 81 5.97 1.23 4.04
N VAL A 82 4.90 2.00 4.23
CA VAL A 82 3.61 1.46 4.68
C VAL A 82 3.02 0.53 3.63
N ILE A 83 3.06 0.91 2.34
CA ILE A 83 2.58 0.06 1.24
C ILE A 83 3.38 -1.24 1.20
N ALA A 84 4.71 -1.17 1.26
CA ALA A 84 5.58 -2.35 1.27
C ALA A 84 5.25 -3.28 2.46
N GLY A 85 5.00 -2.72 3.65
CA GLY A 85 4.58 -3.52 4.81
C GLY A 85 3.24 -4.24 4.59
N LEU A 86 2.28 -3.60 3.92
CA LEU A 86 1.00 -4.24 3.57
C LEU A 86 1.18 -5.37 2.53
N GLU A 87 2.10 -5.20 1.58
CA GLU A 87 2.45 -6.23 0.60
C GLU A 87 3.12 -7.44 1.27
N ASP A 88 4.04 -7.19 2.21
CA ASP A 88 4.69 -8.23 3.01
C ASP A 88 3.66 -9.00 3.86
N ASP A 89 2.73 -8.29 4.52
CA ASP A 89 1.64 -8.89 5.29
C ASP A 89 0.72 -9.76 4.42
N LEU A 90 0.39 -9.30 3.20
CA LEU A 90 -0.38 -10.08 2.24
C LEU A 90 0.39 -11.34 1.80
N GLY A 91 1.70 -11.22 1.58
CA GLY A 91 2.57 -12.35 1.27
C GLY A 91 2.58 -13.38 2.39
N ALA A 92 2.80 -12.95 3.63
CA ALA A 92 2.79 -13.80 4.81
C ALA A 92 1.44 -14.51 5.00
N MET A 93 0.33 -13.78 4.88
CA MET A 93 -1.01 -14.33 4.96
C MET A 93 -1.25 -15.40 3.88
N THR A 94 -0.80 -15.16 2.64
CA THR A 94 -0.95 -16.12 1.54
C THR A 94 -0.16 -17.41 1.80
N THR A 95 1.06 -17.30 2.35
CA THR A 95 1.87 -18.46 2.74
C THR A 95 1.21 -19.24 3.86
N GLN A 96 0.78 -18.56 4.94
CA GLN A 96 0.08 -19.19 6.05
C GLN A 96 -1.19 -19.91 5.57
N HIS A 97 -1.95 -19.30 4.68
CA HIS A 97 -3.14 -19.92 4.09
C HIS A 97 -2.82 -21.23 3.35
N ALA A 98 -1.73 -21.28 2.60
CA ALA A 98 -1.31 -22.49 1.90
C ALA A 98 -0.99 -23.63 2.87
N GLU A 99 -0.31 -23.32 3.98
CA GLU A 99 0.04 -24.28 5.05
C GLU A 99 -1.22 -24.79 5.78
N GLU A 100 -2.12 -23.88 6.16
CA GLU A 100 -3.38 -24.24 6.83
C GLU A 100 -4.27 -25.14 5.95
N ARG A 101 -4.33 -24.83 4.64
CA ARG A 101 -5.07 -25.63 3.68
C ARG A 101 -4.48 -27.03 3.54
N GLU A 102 -3.15 -27.15 3.49
CA GLU A 102 -2.49 -28.46 3.46
C GLU A 102 -2.80 -29.27 4.73
N HIS A 103 -2.72 -28.64 5.90
CA HIS A 103 -3.06 -29.29 7.16
C HIS A 103 -4.51 -29.77 7.22
N PHE A 104 -5.46 -28.96 6.75
CA PHE A 104 -6.87 -29.34 6.66
C PHE A 104 -7.08 -30.58 5.77
N LEU A 105 -6.40 -30.62 4.62
CA LEU A 105 -6.45 -31.77 3.70
C LEU A 105 -5.81 -33.03 4.31
N GLN A 106 -4.77 -32.89 5.12
CA GLN A 106 -4.12 -34.01 5.81
C GLN A 106 -5.02 -34.56 6.94
N GLN A 107 -5.65 -33.70 7.74
CA GLN A 107 -6.62 -34.11 8.78
C GLN A 107 -7.83 -34.82 8.19
N GLY A 108 -8.42 -34.28 7.11
CA GLY A 108 -9.56 -34.91 6.44
C GLY A 108 -9.26 -36.29 5.81
N LYS A 109 -7.98 -36.58 5.52
CA LYS A 109 -7.54 -37.92 5.08
C LYS A 109 -7.34 -38.88 6.27
N ALA A 110 -6.91 -38.38 7.42
CA ALA A 110 -6.71 -39.18 8.63
C ALA A 110 -8.04 -39.65 9.24
N ASP A 111 -9.09 -38.82 9.17
CA ASP A 111 -10.44 -39.14 9.67
C ASP A 111 -11.26 -40.05 8.72
N SER A 112 -10.68 -40.45 7.58
CA SER A 112 -11.33 -41.29 6.56
C SER A 112 -10.93 -42.77 6.62
N TRP A 113 -10.16 -43.19 7.63
CA TRP A 113 -9.76 -44.57 7.92
C TRP A 113 -10.33 -45.04 9.26
#